data_AF-A0A4Q2XYR4-F1
#
_entry.id   AF-A0A4Q2XYR4-F1
#
_cell.length_a   1.000
_cell.length_b   1.000
_cell.length_c   1.000
_cell.angle_alpha   90.00
_cell.angle_beta   90.00
_cell.angle_gamma   90.00
#
_symmetry.space_group_name_H-M   'P 1'
#
loop_
_entity.id
_entity.type
_entity.pdbx_description
1 polymer ?
#
loop_
_entity_poly.entity_id
_entity_poly.type
_entity_poly.pdbx_seq_one_letter_code
_entity_poly.pdbx_strand_id
1 'polypeptide(L)' 'MKNNWSAFNIFCLVIGFAFLYVPIALLVLYSFNASRLVTVWGGFSTHWYGTLFQ' A
#
# COMPACT_ATOMS: atom_id res chain seq x y z
N MET A 1 26.55 -23.77 -4.71
CA MET A 1 25.89 -23.01 -3.63
C MET A 1 24.52 -23.63 -3.41
N LYS A 2 24.30 -24.33 -2.30
CA LYS A 2 23.04 -25.04 -2.03
C LYS A 2 22.08 -24.06 -1.36
N ASN A 3 21.10 -23.56 -2.10
CA ASN A 3 20.11 -22.60 -1.60
C ASN A 3 19.11 -23.30 -0.66
N ASN A 4 19.48 -23.45 0.61
CA ASN A 4 18.62 -23.96 1.68
C ASN A 4 17.81 -22.80 2.29
N TRP A 5 16.87 -22.27 1.53
CA TRP A 5 15.89 -21.33 2.08
C TRP A 5 15.02 -22.06 3.10
N SER A 6 15.27 -21.82 4.38
CA SER A 6 14.39 -22.28 5.45
C SER A 6 13.03 -21.59 5.32
N ALA A 7 11.95 -22.33 5.54
CA ALA A 7 10.59 -21.78 5.59
C ALA A 7 10.50 -20.60 6.57
N PHE A 8 11.28 -20.64 7.65
CA PHE A 8 11.41 -19.52 8.60
C PHE A 8 11.99 -18.26 7.96
N ASN A 9 13.07 -18.39 7.18
CA ASN A 9 13.69 -17.24 6.51
C ASN A 9 12.74 -16.61 5.49
N ILE A 10 12.01 -17.44 4.73
CA ILE A 10 10.98 -16.95 3.78
C ILE A 10 9.87 -16.23 4.54
N PHE A 11 9.38 -16.81 5.64
CA PHE A 11 8.34 -16.19 6.47
C PHE A 11 8.76 -14.83 7.03
N CYS A 12 9.98 -14.73 7.58
CA CYS A 12 10.55 -13.46 8.03
C CYS A 12 10.65 -12.43 6.90
N LEU A 13 11.05 -12.86 5.69
CA LEU A 13 11.12 -12.00 4.52
C LEU A 13 9.74 -11.45 4.14
N VAL A 14 8.73 -12.33 4.08
CA VAL A 14 7.36 -11.97 3.74
C VAL A 14 6.78 -10.99 4.76
N ILE A 15 6.95 -11.25 6.06
CA ILE A 15 6.47 -10.31 7.09
C ILE A 15 7.22 -8.98 7.03
N GLY A 16 8.55 -9.02 6.86
CA GLY A 16 9.34 -7.80 6.73
C GLY A 16 8.88 -6.93 5.57
N PHE A 17 8.68 -7.53 4.39
CA PHE A 17 8.17 -6.80 3.24
C PHE A 17 6.71 -6.37 3.42
N ALA A 18 5.84 -7.23 3.96
CA ALA A 18 4.45 -6.86 4.23
C ALA A 18 4.37 -5.65 5.17
N PHE A 19 5.18 -5.62 6.23
CA PHE A 19 5.25 -4.47 7.14
C PHE A 19 5.66 -3.18 6.43
N LEU A 20 6.61 -3.24 5.49
CA LEU A 20 7.04 -2.08 4.71
C LEU A 20 5.99 -1.63 3.69
N TYR A 21 5.34 -2.58 3.00
CA TYR A 21 4.47 -2.28 1.87
C TYR A 21 3.01 -2.08 2.23
N VAL A 22 2.48 -2.70 3.30
CA VAL A 22 1.10 -2.49 3.76
C VAL A 22 0.78 -1.01 4.00
N PRO A 23 1.57 -0.22 4.77
CA PRO A 23 1.25 1.20 4.98
C PRO A 23 1.31 2.00 3.68
N ILE A 24 2.25 1.70 2.78
CA ILE A 24 2.35 2.35 1.47
C ILE A 24 1.12 2.00 0.62
N ALA A 25 0.71 0.74 0.62
CA ALA A 25 -0.49 0.28 -0.10
C ALA A 25 -1.75 0.94 0.44
N LEU A 26 -1.86 1.13 1.76
CA LEU A 26 -2.96 1.90 2.35
C LEU A 26 -2.96 3.34 1.86
N LEU A 27 -1.80 4.01 1.83
CA LEU A 27 -1.70 5.36 1.26
C LEU A 27 -2.14 5.41 -0.20
N VAL A 28 -1.73 4.43 -1.01
CA VAL A 28 -2.17 4.30 -2.40
C VAL A 28 -3.68 4.09 -2.49
N LEU A 29 -4.25 3.18 -1.70
CA LEU A 29 -5.70 2.93 -1.70
C LEU A 29 -6.49 4.18 -1.29
N TYR A 30 -6.06 4.87 -0.24
CA TYR A 30 -6.71 6.09 0.24
C TYR A 30 -6.47 7.29 -0.67
N SER A 31 -5.44 7.29 -1.52
CA SER A 31 -5.25 8.34 -2.53
C SER A 31 -6.39 8.40 -3.55
N PHE A 32 -7.10 7.27 -3.74
CA PHE A 32 -8.29 7.20 -4.57
C PHE A 32 -9.59 7.58 -3.83
N ASN A 33 -9.52 8.04 -2.58
CA ASN A 33 -10.71 8.45 -1.85
C ASN A 33 -11.20 9.81 -2.34
N ALA A 34 -12.45 9.90 -2.76
CA ALA A 34 -13.07 11.17 -3.14
C ALA A 34 -13.20 12.16 -1.96
N SER A 35 -13.25 11.64 -0.73
CA SER A 35 -13.30 12.43 0.51
C SER A 35 -11.92 12.97 0.88
N ARG A 36 -11.89 14.17 1.47
CA ARG A 36 -10.69 14.77 2.07
C ARG A 36 -10.32 14.17 3.42
N LEU A 37 -11.24 13.46 4.07
CA LEU A 37 -10.99 12.78 5.35
C LEU A 37 -10.72 11.30 5.11
N VAL A 38 -9.59 10.80 5.60
CA VAL A 38 -9.21 9.38 5.50
C VAL A 38 -10.18 8.43 6.22
N THR A 39 -10.90 8.92 7.24
CA THR A 39 -11.87 8.14 8.02
C THR A 39 -13.23 7.98 7.33
N VAL A 40 -13.51 8.79 6.31
CA VAL A 40 -14.78 8.78 5.57
C VAL A 40 -14.51 8.31 4.16
N TRP A 41 -15.05 7.16 3.78
CA TRP A 41 -14.93 6.67 2.40
C TRP A 41 -15.94 7.38 1.50
N GLY A 42 -15.46 8.30 0.67
CA GLY A 42 -16.27 9.07 -0.27
C GLY A 42 -16.54 8.40 -1.61
N GLY A 43 -16.04 7.17 -1.81
CA GLY A 43 -16.02 6.47 -3.10
C GLY A 43 -14.68 6.59 -3.82
N PHE A 44 -14.55 5.86 -4.92
CA PHE A 44 -13.35 5.85 -5.75
C PHE A 44 -13.29 7.08 -6.66
N SER A 45 -12.18 7.81 -6.66
CA SER A 45 -11.98 9.00 -7.48
C SER A 45 -10.50 9.24 -7.78
N THR A 46 -10.20 9.68 -8.99
CA THR A 46 -8.86 10.12 -9.43
C THR A 46 -8.75 11.64 -9.55
N HIS A 47 -9.75 12.40 -9.09
CA HIS A 47 -9.84 13.84 -9.35
C HIS A 47 -8.64 14.64 -8.81
N TRP A 48 -8.09 14.24 -7.66
CA TRP A 48 -6.91 14.89 -7.07
C TRP A 48 -5.71 14.87 -8.01
N TYR A 49 -5.54 13.79 -8.77
CA TYR A 49 -4.49 13.70 -9.77
C TYR A 49 -4.71 14.67 -10.94
N GLY A 50 -5.97 14.90 -11.33
CA GLY A 50 -6.31 15.91 -12.34
C GLY A 50 -6.05 17.33 -11.85
N THR A 51 -6.39 17.62 -10.59
CA THR A 51 -6.12 18.93 -9.97
C THR A 51 -4.62 19.26 -9.88
N LEU A 52 -3.73 18.25 -9.82
CA LEU A 52 -2.28 18.49 -9.82
C LEU A 52 -1.75 19.09 -11.14
N PHE A 53 -2.45 18.87 -12.25
CA PHE A 53 -2.05 19.34 -13.57
C PHE A 53 -2.88 20.53 -14.07
N GLN A 54 -3.77 21.05 -13.22
CA GLN A 54 -4.57 22.26 -13.46
C GLN A 54 -3.83 23.49 -12.92
#